data_AF-A0AAU5LRH1-F1
#
_entry.id   AF-A0AAU5LRH1-F1
#
_cell.length_a   1.000
_cell.length_b   1.000
_cell.length_c   1.000
_cell.angle_alpha   90.00
_cell.angle_beta   90.00
_cell.angle_gamma   90.00
#
_symmetry.space_group_name_H-M   'P 1'
#
loop_
_entity.id
_entity.type
_entity.pdbx_description
1 polymer ?
#
loop_
_entity_poly.entity_id
_entity_poly.type
_entity_poly.pdbx_seq_one_letter_code
_entity_poly.pdbx_strand_id
1 'polypeptide(L)'
;MSVRGRRETRKAFTAVAVMTSGLLLVACGNDNPAGSAPSATQPTGTPSGAPTVVPSGAPTATPSATPPGTPTVQPTNGPSGTPTVKPTPSSTPTSTPTKPGRPVTLTPEMQLRGSDVAKGDPGRDWAAISGRPQTPICGVVSTHGPGNRATATKNFSNGLDASGGQWLTSYDNEAAATTAYNKIIAAIRVCTAGKPAPTHARKRTEDRAIKGGDATRIIRWYDYPLPSDPGSEDGGFPYAVTRAGSVISVIAFGEMGKGITPTNFARIATTAATRLTN
;
A
#
# COMPACT_ATOMS: atom_id res chain seq x y z
N MET A 1 -22.73 68.76 2.02
CA MET A 1 -24.18 68.99 2.17
C MET A 1 -24.84 67.60 2.17
N SER A 2 -25.17 66.96 3.30
CA SER A 2 -26.29 67.23 4.23
C SER A 2 -27.59 67.47 3.44
N VAL A 3 -28.70 66.72 3.56
CA VAL A 3 -29.46 66.35 4.76
C VAL A 3 -30.42 65.16 4.48
N ARG A 4 -30.59 64.34 5.53
CA ARG A 4 -31.68 63.43 6.01
C ARG A 4 -33.09 63.41 5.36
N GLY A 5 -33.74 62.24 5.53
CA GLY A 5 -35.16 62.11 5.94
C GLY A 5 -35.94 60.99 5.24
N ARG A 6 -35.89 59.72 5.69
CA ARG A 6 -36.81 59.04 6.65
C ARG A 6 -38.32 59.19 6.34
N ARG A 7 -38.96 58.10 5.89
CA ARG A 7 -40.40 57.81 6.13
C ARG A 7 -40.56 56.36 6.57
N GLU A 8 -41.07 56.19 7.79
CA GLU A 8 -41.59 54.96 8.37
C GLU A 8 -43.00 54.68 7.85
N THR A 9 -43.38 53.40 7.72
CA THR A 9 -44.70 52.93 8.18
C THR A 9 -44.60 51.48 8.65
N ARG A 10 -45.09 51.28 9.87
CA ARG A 10 -45.05 50.10 10.72
C ARG A 10 -46.10 49.07 10.31
N LYS A 11 -45.81 47.76 10.43
CA LYS A 11 -46.81 46.75 10.82
C LYS A 11 -46.18 45.67 11.72
N ALA A 12 -46.57 45.77 12.99
CA ALA A 12 -46.70 44.80 14.08
C ALA A 12 -45.87 43.50 14.07
N PHE A 13 -44.93 43.45 15.03
CA PHE A 13 -44.47 42.22 15.68
C PHE A 13 -45.50 41.79 16.74
N THR A 14 -45.77 40.49 16.83
CA THR A 14 -46.44 39.87 17.99
C THR A 14 -45.37 39.08 18.75
N ALA A 15 -45.13 39.47 20.01
CA ALA A 15 -44.24 38.79 20.95
C ALA A 15 -45.01 38.51 22.25
N VAL A 16 -44.97 37.26 22.73
CA VAL A 16 -45.28 36.81 24.10
C VAL A 16 -44.57 35.46 24.26
N ALA A 17 -43.90 35.05 25.33
CA ALA A 17 -43.15 35.69 26.41
C ALA A 17 -42.26 34.57 26.97
N VAL A 18 -41.03 34.92 27.36
CA VAL A 18 -40.06 34.03 28.01
C VAL A 18 -40.41 33.89 29.49
N MET A 19 -40.41 32.66 30.02
CA MET A 19 -40.21 32.45 31.47
C MET A 19 -38.97 31.59 31.71
N THR A 20 -38.07 32.20 32.45
CA THR A 20 -36.79 31.73 32.99
C THR A 20 -36.96 30.99 34.32
N SER A 21 -35.91 30.23 34.68
CA SER A 21 -35.54 29.66 36.00
C SER A 21 -35.78 28.15 36.12
N GLY A 22 -34.85 27.32 36.56
CA GLY A 22 -33.58 27.59 37.23
C GLY A 22 -32.66 26.36 37.21
N LEU A 23 -31.37 26.67 37.35
CA LEU A 23 -30.22 25.79 37.42
C LEU A 23 -30.14 25.14 38.80
N LEU A 24 -29.99 23.81 38.90
CA LEU A 24 -29.39 23.15 40.07
C LEU A 24 -28.65 21.88 39.62
N LEU A 25 -27.32 21.95 39.70
CA LEU A 25 -26.38 20.83 39.69
C LEU A 25 -26.33 20.24 41.10
N VAL A 26 -26.53 18.93 41.26
CA VAL A 26 -25.97 18.14 42.38
C VAL A 26 -25.57 16.76 41.84
N ALA A 27 -24.34 16.37 42.18
CA ALA A 27 -23.75 15.08 41.91
C ALA A 27 -23.76 14.18 43.15
N CYS A 28 -23.47 12.89 42.90
CA CYS A 28 -23.07 11.81 43.81
C CYS A 28 -24.17 10.99 44.49
N GLY A 29 -23.99 9.66 44.42
CA GLY A 29 -24.53 8.73 45.41
C GLY A 29 -25.10 7.43 44.84
N ASN A 30 -24.27 6.39 44.75
CA ASN A 30 -24.75 5.02 44.97
C ASN A 30 -25.47 4.98 46.32
N ASP A 31 -26.66 4.37 46.40
CA ASP A 31 -27.00 3.43 47.46
C ASP A 31 -28.31 2.69 47.15
N ASN A 32 -28.24 1.38 47.39
CA ASN A 32 -29.28 0.36 47.26
C ASN A 32 -30.10 0.30 48.56
N PRO A 33 -31.34 -0.22 48.52
CA PRO A 33 -31.70 -1.26 49.50
C PRO A 33 -32.41 -2.43 48.79
N ALA A 34 -31.87 -3.65 48.85
CA ALA A 34 -32.12 -4.65 49.90
C ALA A 34 -33.63 -4.90 50.15
N GLY A 35 -34.19 -6.09 49.93
CA GLY A 35 -33.62 -7.36 49.54
C GLY A 35 -34.70 -8.43 49.41
N SER A 36 -34.33 -9.52 48.74
CA SER A 36 -34.82 -10.89 48.99
C SER A 36 -33.92 -11.83 48.19
N ALA A 37 -32.86 -12.32 48.85
CA ALA A 37 -32.15 -13.55 48.52
C ALA A 37 -32.31 -14.47 49.74
N PRO A 38 -32.36 -15.80 49.57
CA PRO A 38 -31.15 -16.61 49.39
C PRO A 38 -31.37 -17.70 48.31
N SER A 39 -30.44 -18.55 47.83
CA SER A 39 -29.03 -18.82 48.08
C SER A 39 -28.48 -19.61 46.88
N ALA A 40 -27.17 -19.48 46.67
CA ALA A 40 -26.21 -20.30 45.93
C ALA A 40 -26.68 -21.54 45.13
N THR A 41 -26.28 -21.58 43.84
CA THR A 41 -25.76 -22.83 43.25
C THR A 41 -24.60 -22.49 42.29
N GLN A 42 -23.46 -23.04 42.64
CA GLN A 42 -22.14 -22.93 41.99
C GLN A 42 -22.15 -23.66 40.63
N PRO A 43 -21.31 -23.28 39.65
CA PRO A 43 -21.18 -24.02 38.40
C PRO A 43 -20.41 -25.33 38.65
N THR A 44 -21.12 -26.44 38.75
CA THR A 44 -20.53 -27.80 38.70
C THR A 44 -20.86 -28.45 37.36
N GLY A 45 -20.12 -28.05 36.33
CA GLY A 45 -20.06 -28.75 35.05
C GLY A 45 -18.61 -29.21 34.83
N THR A 46 -18.33 -30.46 35.16
CA THR A 46 -17.05 -31.12 34.83
C THR A 46 -16.91 -31.27 33.31
N PRO A 47 -15.71 -31.11 32.73
CA PRO A 47 -15.46 -31.57 31.37
C PRO A 47 -15.32 -33.10 31.42
N SER A 48 -16.42 -33.83 31.23
CA SER A 48 -16.39 -35.26 30.97
C SER A 48 -16.18 -35.49 29.47
N GLY A 49 -14.97 -35.87 29.07
CA GLY A 49 -14.67 -36.21 27.69
C GLY A 49 -13.17 -36.30 27.41
N ALA A 50 -12.49 -37.27 28.02
CA ALA A 50 -11.15 -37.66 27.59
C ALA A 50 -11.22 -38.23 26.16
N PRO A 51 -10.30 -37.88 25.24
CA PRO A 51 -10.09 -38.68 24.05
C PRO A 51 -9.31 -39.94 24.44
N THR A 52 -10.03 -41.04 24.66
CA THR A 52 -9.48 -42.39 24.64
C THR A 52 -9.25 -42.80 23.18
N VAL A 53 -8.05 -42.54 22.66
CA VAL A 53 -7.51 -43.29 21.52
C VAL A 53 -6.07 -43.65 21.84
N VAL A 54 -5.87 -44.92 22.15
CA VAL A 54 -4.57 -45.58 22.24
C VAL A 54 -4.08 -45.83 20.81
N PRO A 55 -2.89 -45.34 20.40
CA PRO A 55 -2.19 -45.98 19.31
C PRO A 55 -1.52 -47.24 19.86
N SER A 56 -2.17 -48.38 19.67
CA SER A 56 -1.54 -49.69 19.80
C SER A 56 -0.64 -49.88 18.59
N GLY A 57 0.67 -49.73 18.77
CA GLY A 57 1.64 -49.95 17.70
C GLY A 57 3.04 -49.58 18.13
N ALA A 58 3.71 -50.48 18.84
CA ALA A 58 5.15 -50.40 19.03
C ALA A 58 5.88 -50.52 17.67
N PRO A 59 6.82 -49.64 17.33
CA PRO A 59 7.93 -50.01 16.47
C PRO A 59 8.99 -50.66 17.35
N THR A 60 8.91 -51.97 17.51
CA THR A 60 10.07 -52.81 17.87
C THR A 60 11.01 -52.85 16.66
N ALA A 61 12.04 -52.00 16.64
CA ALA A 61 13.33 -52.28 16.00
C ALA A 61 14.29 -51.11 16.21
N THR A 62 15.34 -51.36 16.98
CA THR A 62 16.58 -50.59 16.99
C THR A 62 17.30 -50.76 15.65
N PRO A 63 17.79 -49.68 15.01
CA PRO A 63 18.95 -49.80 14.14
C PRO A 63 20.20 -49.75 15.04
N SER A 64 20.62 -50.92 15.51
CA SER A 64 22.02 -51.18 15.80
C SER A 64 22.73 -51.34 14.46
N ALA A 65 23.57 -50.39 14.08
CA ALA A 65 24.74 -50.61 13.22
C ALA A 65 25.49 -49.28 13.03
N THR A 66 26.59 -49.14 13.76
CA THR A 66 27.72 -48.29 13.37
C THR A 66 28.16 -48.66 11.95
N PRO A 67 28.21 -47.74 10.98
CA PRO A 67 29.01 -47.94 9.79
C PRO A 67 30.49 -47.66 10.14
N PRO A 68 31.41 -48.58 9.81
CA PRO A 68 32.84 -48.40 10.03
C PRO A 68 33.45 -47.49 8.95
N GLY A 69 34.61 -46.92 9.25
CA GLY A 69 35.63 -46.66 8.24
C GLY A 69 35.58 -45.31 7.53
N THR A 70 36.58 -44.51 7.85
CA THR A 70 37.14 -43.46 6.99
C THR A 70 37.25 -43.87 5.51
N PRO A 71 36.89 -43.02 4.54
CA PRO A 71 37.41 -43.16 3.19
C PRO A 71 38.85 -42.63 3.14
N THR A 72 39.82 -43.51 3.36
CA THR A 72 41.21 -43.35 2.90
C THR A 72 41.28 -43.78 1.44
N VAL A 73 40.92 -42.92 0.49
CA VAL A 73 41.42 -43.01 -0.91
C VAL A 73 41.46 -41.60 -1.52
N GLN A 74 42.69 -41.17 -1.81
CA GLN A 74 43.04 -39.99 -2.58
C GLN A 74 42.52 -40.08 -4.02
N PRO A 75 41.88 -39.05 -4.60
CA PRO A 75 41.74 -39.00 -6.05
C PRO A 75 43.11 -38.72 -6.67
N THR A 76 43.79 -39.77 -7.12
CA THR A 76 44.82 -39.69 -8.14
C THR A 76 44.13 -39.35 -9.46
N ASN A 77 44.62 -38.27 -10.09
CA ASN A 77 44.41 -37.78 -11.47
C ASN A 77 43.96 -36.32 -11.46
N GLY A 78 44.96 -35.41 -11.47
CA GLY A 78 44.74 -34.01 -11.77
C GLY A 78 44.31 -33.81 -13.22
N PRO A 79 43.69 -32.67 -13.56
CA PRO A 79 43.54 -32.27 -14.96
C PRO A 79 44.93 -31.92 -15.50
N SER A 80 45.51 -32.80 -16.33
CA SER A 80 46.55 -32.39 -17.27
C SER A 80 45.85 -31.60 -18.40
N GLY A 81 46.10 -30.31 -18.41
CA GLY A 81 45.47 -29.40 -19.36
C GLY A 81 45.86 -27.99 -19.04
N THR A 82 47.06 -27.59 -19.45
CA THR A 82 47.47 -26.19 -19.50
C THR A 82 46.51 -25.41 -20.41
N PRO A 83 45.86 -24.33 -19.95
CA PRO A 83 45.32 -23.34 -20.86
C PRO A 83 46.49 -22.48 -21.37
N THR A 84 47.07 -22.84 -22.51
CA THR A 84 47.96 -22.01 -23.32
C THR A 84 47.16 -20.93 -24.06
N VAL A 85 46.47 -20.05 -23.32
CA VAL A 85 45.99 -18.78 -23.86
C VAL A 85 46.14 -17.73 -22.77
N LYS A 86 47.18 -16.92 -22.90
CA LYS A 86 47.33 -15.66 -22.15
C LYS A 86 46.09 -14.81 -22.43
N PRO A 87 45.25 -14.46 -21.43
CA PRO A 87 44.27 -13.42 -21.66
C PRO A 87 45.04 -12.14 -21.97
N THR A 88 44.88 -11.64 -23.19
CA THR A 88 45.18 -10.23 -23.49
C THR A 88 44.40 -9.39 -22.48
N PRO A 89 45.02 -8.42 -21.79
CA PRO A 89 44.26 -7.51 -20.94
C PRO A 89 43.32 -6.74 -21.85
N SER A 90 42.06 -7.15 -21.86
CA SER A 90 40.95 -6.37 -22.40
C SER A 90 41.05 -4.99 -21.77
N SER A 91 41.05 -3.97 -22.62
CA SER A 91 41.02 -2.56 -22.28
C SER A 91 40.33 -2.31 -20.93
N THR A 92 41.08 -1.72 -20.02
CA THR A 92 40.58 -1.11 -18.79
C THR A 92 39.21 -0.46 -19.05
N PRO A 93 38.15 -0.76 -18.27
CA PRO A 93 36.95 0.04 -18.34
C PRO A 93 37.34 1.45 -17.91
N THR A 94 37.46 2.36 -18.88
CA THR A 94 37.63 3.78 -18.63
C THR A 94 36.26 4.38 -18.30
N SER A 95 35.59 3.81 -17.31
CA SER A 95 34.54 4.50 -16.58
C SER A 95 35.18 4.89 -15.27
N THR A 96 35.83 6.05 -15.26
CA THR A 96 36.01 6.80 -14.01
C THR A 96 34.70 6.72 -13.24
N PRO A 97 34.69 6.24 -11.97
CA PRO A 97 33.48 6.24 -11.18
C PRO A 97 32.93 7.65 -11.21
N THR A 98 31.79 7.86 -11.87
CA THR A 98 31.11 9.14 -11.79
C THR A 98 30.83 9.31 -10.31
N LYS A 99 31.48 10.30 -9.69
CA LYS A 99 31.26 10.68 -8.29
C LYS A 99 29.75 10.55 -8.03
N PRO A 100 29.29 9.84 -6.98
CA PRO A 100 27.87 9.74 -6.69
C PRO A 100 27.28 11.14 -6.79
N GLY A 101 26.38 11.34 -7.76
CA GLY A 101 25.68 12.61 -7.89
C GLY A 101 25.08 12.93 -6.52
N ARG A 102 25.05 14.20 -6.14
CA ARG A 102 24.44 14.59 -4.87
C ARG A 102 23.03 13.98 -4.82
N PRO A 103 22.66 13.24 -3.75
CA PRO A 103 21.33 12.67 -3.65
C PRO A 103 20.28 13.75 -3.86
N VAL A 104 19.34 13.51 -4.75
CA VAL A 104 18.25 14.45 -5.03
C VAL A 104 17.42 14.58 -3.76
N THR A 105 17.22 15.82 -3.32
CA THR A 105 16.34 16.14 -2.20
C THR A 105 14.91 16.17 -2.74
N LEU A 106 14.03 15.35 -2.16
CA LEU A 106 12.62 15.34 -2.55
C LEU A 106 11.97 16.66 -2.11
N THR A 107 11.27 17.32 -3.03
CA THR A 107 10.55 18.57 -2.73
C THR A 107 9.03 18.37 -2.86
N PRO A 108 8.21 19.21 -2.20
CA PRO A 108 6.75 19.15 -2.32
C PRO A 108 6.23 19.32 -3.76
N GLU A 109 6.97 20.01 -4.63
CA GLU A 109 6.60 20.26 -6.03
C GLU A 109 6.56 18.98 -6.85
N MET A 110 7.40 18.00 -6.49
CA MET A 110 7.43 16.66 -7.09
C MET A 110 6.17 15.84 -6.76
N GLN A 111 5.43 16.21 -5.71
CA GLN A 111 4.20 15.53 -5.33
C GLN A 111 3.00 16.05 -6.12
N LEU A 112 2.13 15.13 -6.51
CA LEU A 112 0.78 15.44 -6.99
C LEU A 112 0.02 16.25 -5.94
N ARG A 113 -0.75 17.22 -6.41
CA ARG A 113 -1.77 17.92 -5.62
C ARG A 113 -3.10 17.21 -5.78
N GLY A 114 -4.03 17.40 -4.83
CA GLY A 114 -5.39 16.87 -4.97
C GLY A 114 -6.07 17.34 -6.25
N SER A 115 -5.82 18.60 -6.63
CA SER A 115 -6.33 19.18 -7.88
C SER A 115 -5.75 18.54 -9.15
N ASP A 116 -4.56 17.93 -9.10
CA ASP A 116 -4.02 17.21 -10.26
C ASP A 116 -4.77 15.88 -10.46
N VAL A 117 -5.04 15.18 -9.36
CA VAL A 117 -5.81 13.93 -9.36
C VAL A 117 -7.25 14.20 -9.81
N ALA A 118 -7.91 15.23 -9.26
CA ALA A 118 -9.26 15.64 -9.65
C ALA A 118 -9.37 16.03 -11.13
N LYS A 119 -8.36 16.70 -11.70
CA LYS A 119 -8.33 17.02 -13.15
C LYS A 119 -8.11 15.78 -14.01
N GLY A 120 -7.31 14.83 -13.53
CA GLY A 120 -7.04 13.57 -14.23
C GLY A 120 -8.24 12.63 -14.25
N ASP A 121 -9.06 12.66 -13.20
CA ASP A 121 -10.28 11.85 -13.04
C ASP A 121 -11.49 12.72 -12.66
N PRO A 122 -12.04 13.49 -13.63
CA PRO A 122 -13.11 14.44 -13.36
C PRO A 122 -14.40 13.75 -12.94
N GLY A 123 -15.16 14.40 -12.05
CA GLY A 123 -16.46 13.93 -11.58
C GLY A 123 -16.41 12.87 -10.47
N ARG A 124 -15.23 12.61 -9.90
CA ARG A 124 -15.03 11.67 -8.78
C ARG A 124 -14.49 12.33 -7.52
N ASP A 125 -14.57 13.66 -7.40
CA ASP A 125 -14.30 14.42 -6.17
C ASP A 125 -13.00 14.08 -5.42
N TRP A 126 -11.95 13.75 -6.16
CA TRP A 126 -10.65 13.44 -5.58
C TRP A 126 -10.06 14.63 -4.82
N ALA A 127 -9.63 14.38 -3.59
CA ALA A 127 -8.91 15.34 -2.76
C ALA A 127 -7.62 14.74 -2.22
N ALA A 128 -6.65 15.61 -1.93
CA ALA A 128 -5.53 15.24 -1.08
C ALA A 128 -6.01 15.29 0.37
N ILE A 129 -5.78 14.21 1.11
CA ILE A 129 -6.17 14.08 2.52
C ILE A 129 -4.93 13.96 3.41
N SER A 130 -5.11 14.20 4.71
CA SER A 130 -4.06 14.00 5.70
C SER A 130 -3.74 12.51 5.92
N GLY A 131 -2.61 12.24 6.54
CA GLY A 131 -2.18 10.89 6.88
C GLY A 131 -1.41 10.19 5.77
N ARG A 132 -1.01 8.94 6.04
CA ARG A 132 -0.27 8.11 5.09
C ARG A 132 -1.26 7.34 4.21
N PRO A 133 -0.93 7.11 2.93
CA PRO A 133 -1.75 6.24 2.09
C PRO A 133 -1.76 4.81 2.63
N GLN A 134 -2.86 4.11 2.40
CA GLN A 134 -2.95 2.67 2.68
C GLN A 134 -1.94 1.89 1.83
N THR A 135 -1.48 0.76 2.36
CA THR A 135 -0.57 -0.11 1.61
C THR A 135 -1.32 -0.68 0.39
N PRO A 136 -0.79 -0.55 -0.84
CA PRO A 136 -1.43 -1.11 -2.02
C PRO A 136 -1.54 -2.63 -1.96
N ILE A 137 -2.43 -3.21 -2.76
CA ILE A 137 -2.67 -4.67 -2.78
C ILE A 137 -1.42 -5.49 -3.12
N CYS A 138 -0.43 -4.91 -3.82
CA CYS A 138 0.83 -5.59 -4.13
C CYS A 138 1.90 -5.40 -3.04
N GLY A 139 1.52 -4.86 -1.87
CA GLY A 139 2.35 -4.73 -0.67
C GLY A 139 3.35 -3.58 -0.73
N VAL A 140 4.11 -3.39 0.35
CA VAL A 140 5.07 -2.29 0.47
C VAL A 140 6.16 -2.31 -0.60
N VAL A 141 6.54 -3.49 -1.09
CA VAL A 141 7.53 -3.68 -2.17
C VAL A 141 7.06 -3.10 -3.52
N SER A 142 5.76 -2.85 -3.68
CA SER A 142 5.21 -2.17 -4.85
C SER A 142 5.34 -0.65 -4.80
N THR A 143 5.71 -0.08 -3.64
CA THR A 143 5.75 1.38 -3.42
C THR A 143 7.17 1.95 -3.35
N HIS A 144 8.14 1.17 -2.85
CA HIS A 144 9.53 1.58 -2.77
C HIS A 144 10.44 0.39 -3.06
N GLY A 145 11.53 0.63 -3.77
CA GLY A 145 12.60 -0.34 -3.97
C GLY A 145 13.68 -0.26 -2.88
N PRO A 146 14.55 -1.28 -2.77
CA PRO A 146 15.65 -1.29 -1.81
C PRO A 146 16.67 -0.18 -2.09
N GLY A 147 17.43 0.24 -1.06
CA GLY A 147 18.49 1.25 -1.21
C GLY A 147 17.97 2.68 -1.35
N ASN A 148 16.80 2.98 -0.78
CA ASN A 148 16.27 4.33 -0.76
C ASN A 148 17.03 5.25 0.20
N ARG A 149 17.06 6.55 -0.12
CA ARG A 149 17.73 7.60 0.66
C ARG A 149 16.74 8.50 1.38
N ALA A 150 15.70 8.92 0.67
CA ALA A 150 14.58 9.63 1.25
C ALA A 150 13.27 9.14 0.63
N THR A 151 12.19 9.29 1.39
CA THR A 151 10.84 8.96 0.94
C THR A 151 9.89 10.10 1.28
N ALA A 152 8.89 10.31 0.42
CA ALA A 152 7.79 11.22 0.69
C ALA A 152 6.49 10.60 0.18
N THR A 153 5.38 10.87 0.86
CA THR A 153 4.08 10.29 0.49
C THR A 153 3.00 11.34 0.40
N LYS A 154 2.01 11.10 -0.46
CA LYS A 154 0.81 11.92 -0.59
C LYS A 154 -0.41 11.03 -0.64
N ASN A 155 -1.39 11.31 0.20
CA ASN A 155 -2.61 10.52 0.33
C ASN A 155 -3.78 11.18 -0.41
N PHE A 156 -4.58 10.37 -1.09
CA PHE A 156 -5.74 10.80 -1.87
C PHE A 156 -6.95 9.94 -1.56
N SER A 157 -8.12 10.58 -1.56
CA SER A 157 -9.40 9.89 -1.47
C SER A 157 -10.48 10.75 -2.10
N ASN A 158 -11.54 10.12 -2.57
CA ASN A 158 -12.79 10.79 -2.90
C ASN A 158 -13.85 10.71 -1.78
N GLY A 159 -13.50 10.15 -0.62
CA GLY A 159 -14.42 10.01 0.51
C GLY A 159 -15.50 8.94 0.35
N LEU A 160 -15.49 8.17 -0.75
CA LEU A 160 -16.52 7.19 -1.08
C LEU A 160 -15.91 5.81 -1.34
N ASP A 161 -15.55 5.55 -2.58
CA ASP A 161 -15.18 4.23 -3.13
C ASP A 161 -13.71 4.12 -3.51
N ALA A 162 -12.95 5.23 -3.50
CA ALA A 162 -11.59 5.27 -4.02
C ALA A 162 -10.61 5.97 -3.08
N SER A 163 -9.45 5.34 -2.91
CA SER A 163 -8.35 5.90 -2.15
C SER A 163 -7.00 5.41 -2.66
N GLY A 164 -5.93 6.10 -2.28
CA GLY A 164 -4.59 5.61 -2.49
C GLY A 164 -3.58 6.74 -2.39
N GLY A 165 -2.45 6.61 -3.06
CA GLY A 165 -1.37 7.53 -2.81
C GLY A 165 -0.32 7.61 -3.88
N GLN A 166 0.56 8.58 -3.66
CA GLN A 166 1.84 8.70 -4.32
C GLN A 166 2.95 8.43 -3.31
N TRP A 167 3.94 7.65 -3.71
CA TRP A 167 5.19 7.41 -3.00
C TRP A 167 6.34 7.90 -3.86
N LEU A 168 7.07 8.88 -3.37
CA LEU A 168 8.31 9.36 -3.95
C LEU A 168 9.49 8.73 -3.20
N THR A 169 10.48 8.30 -3.95
CA THR A 169 11.71 7.70 -3.40
C THR A 169 12.92 8.28 -4.12
N SER A 170 13.90 8.82 -3.39
CA SER A 170 15.20 9.16 -3.96
C SER A 170 16.24 8.08 -3.71
N TYR A 171 17.20 7.97 -4.62
CA TYR A 171 18.28 7.01 -4.61
C TYR A 171 19.63 7.73 -4.75
N ASP A 172 20.71 7.03 -4.41
CA ASP A 172 22.07 7.57 -4.48
C ASP A 172 22.47 7.98 -5.91
N ASN A 173 21.98 7.26 -6.92
CA ASN A 173 22.24 7.52 -8.32
C ASN A 173 21.18 6.86 -9.21
N GLU A 174 21.27 7.16 -10.50
CA GLU A 174 20.36 6.65 -11.52
C GLU A 174 20.39 5.11 -11.66
N ALA A 175 21.56 4.48 -11.48
CA ALA A 175 21.67 3.02 -11.57
C ALA A 175 20.94 2.31 -10.41
N ALA A 176 21.04 2.86 -9.20
CA ALA A 176 20.28 2.40 -8.04
C ALA A 176 18.77 2.59 -8.26
N ALA A 177 18.34 3.74 -8.77
CA ALA A 177 16.94 3.98 -9.12
C ALA A 177 16.45 3.03 -10.23
N THR A 178 17.27 2.73 -11.24
CA THR A 178 16.91 1.77 -12.29
C THR A 178 16.70 0.37 -11.74
N THR A 179 17.59 -0.07 -10.83
CA THR A 179 17.46 -1.36 -10.16
C THR A 179 16.18 -1.43 -9.32
N ALA A 180 15.89 -0.37 -8.55
CA ALA A 180 14.69 -0.27 -7.75
C ALA A 180 13.41 -0.25 -8.60
N TYR A 181 13.39 0.52 -9.69
CA TYR A 181 12.30 0.60 -10.64
C TYR A 181 11.95 -0.79 -11.19
N ASN A 182 12.95 -1.54 -11.66
CA ASN A 182 12.74 -2.88 -12.19
C ASN A 182 12.18 -3.85 -11.14
N LYS A 183 12.64 -3.75 -9.88
CA LYS A 183 12.13 -4.56 -8.77
C LYS A 183 10.68 -4.22 -8.41
N ILE A 184 10.33 -2.93 -8.37
CA ILE A 184 8.95 -2.48 -8.12
C ILE A 184 8.02 -3.03 -9.22
N ILE A 185 8.41 -2.88 -10.49
CA ILE A 185 7.64 -3.41 -11.62
C ILE A 185 7.47 -4.92 -11.53
N ALA A 186 8.54 -5.66 -11.22
CA ALA A 186 8.48 -7.10 -11.04
C ALA A 186 7.51 -7.49 -9.91
N ALA A 187 7.57 -6.78 -8.77
CA ALA A 187 6.68 -7.01 -7.64
C ALA A 187 5.20 -6.74 -8.01
N ILE A 188 4.91 -5.65 -8.70
CA ILE A 188 3.54 -5.32 -9.15
C ILE A 188 3.04 -6.36 -10.16
N ARG A 189 3.89 -6.86 -11.06
CA ARG A 189 3.50 -7.87 -12.06
C ARG A 189 3.07 -9.20 -11.45
N VAL A 190 3.58 -9.58 -10.29
CA VAL A 190 3.20 -10.83 -9.63
C VAL A 190 2.17 -10.63 -8.52
N CYS A 191 2.19 -9.46 -7.85
CA CYS A 191 1.22 -9.02 -6.85
C CYS A 191 0.82 -10.09 -5.83
N THR A 192 1.79 -10.66 -5.13
CA THR A 192 1.56 -11.81 -4.23
C THR A 192 1.11 -11.42 -2.82
N ALA A 193 1.13 -10.14 -2.46
CA ALA A 193 0.88 -9.68 -1.10
C ALA A 193 -0.61 -9.75 -0.71
N GLY A 194 -1.49 -9.12 -1.48
CA GLY A 194 -2.94 -9.15 -1.25
C GLY A 194 -3.57 -10.34 -1.95
N LYS A 195 -4.39 -11.11 -1.23
CA LYS A 195 -5.23 -12.15 -1.82
C LYS A 195 -6.65 -11.60 -2.01
N PRO A 196 -7.30 -11.83 -3.16
CA PRO A 196 -8.72 -11.54 -3.31
C PRO A 196 -9.55 -12.31 -2.27
N ALA A 197 -10.76 -11.83 -2.00
CA ALA A 197 -11.73 -12.58 -1.22
C ALA A 197 -11.99 -13.96 -1.88
N PRO A 198 -12.39 -15.01 -1.13
CA PRO A 198 -12.66 -16.33 -1.71
C PRO A 198 -13.72 -16.33 -2.81
N THR A 199 -14.62 -15.35 -2.81
CA THR A 199 -15.66 -15.16 -3.83
C THR A 199 -15.18 -14.36 -5.05
N HIS A 200 -13.91 -13.95 -5.09
CA HIS A 200 -13.34 -13.14 -6.14
C HIS A 200 -12.15 -13.81 -6.81
N ALA A 201 -11.94 -13.49 -8.07
CA ALA A 201 -10.70 -13.77 -8.79
C ALA A 201 -10.03 -12.46 -9.20
N ARG A 202 -8.70 -12.53 -9.40
CA ARG A 202 -7.88 -11.39 -9.81
C ARG A 202 -7.26 -11.63 -11.17
N LYS A 203 -7.24 -10.60 -12.02
CA LYS A 203 -6.50 -10.61 -13.28
C LYS A 203 -5.78 -9.28 -13.52
N ARG A 204 -4.65 -9.34 -14.24
CA ARG A 204 -3.95 -8.15 -14.72
C ARG A 204 -4.58 -7.73 -16.05
N THR A 205 -5.12 -6.53 -16.13
CA THR A 205 -5.85 -6.01 -17.30
C THR A 205 -5.06 -5.01 -18.12
N GLU A 206 -3.96 -4.49 -17.58
CA GLU A 206 -3.07 -3.55 -18.26
C GLU A 206 -1.63 -3.78 -17.81
N ASP A 207 -0.68 -3.72 -18.74
CA ASP A 207 0.76 -3.65 -18.48
C ASP A 207 1.43 -2.99 -19.68
N ARG A 208 1.57 -1.66 -19.66
CA ARG A 208 2.12 -0.89 -20.80
C ARG A 208 3.00 0.27 -20.37
N ALA A 209 3.90 0.69 -21.24
CA ALA A 209 4.68 1.91 -21.06
C ALA A 209 3.91 3.13 -21.58
N ILE A 210 4.14 4.30 -20.97
CA ILE A 210 3.66 5.60 -21.44
C ILE A 210 4.83 6.60 -21.47
N LYS A 211 4.66 7.71 -22.18
CA LYS A 211 5.63 8.81 -22.16
C LYS A 211 5.56 9.55 -20.82
N GLY A 212 6.71 9.96 -20.29
CA GLY A 212 6.84 10.69 -19.02
C GLY A 212 8.05 10.20 -18.22
N GLY A 213 8.81 11.14 -17.65
CA GLY A 213 10.11 10.84 -17.02
C GLY A 213 11.06 10.15 -18.01
N ASP A 214 12.03 9.41 -17.48
CA ASP A 214 12.90 8.55 -18.29
C ASP A 214 12.22 7.22 -18.61
N ALA A 215 11.36 6.75 -17.70
CA ALA A 215 10.56 5.54 -17.90
C ALA A 215 9.29 5.60 -17.04
N THR A 216 8.13 5.42 -17.67
CA THR A 216 6.85 5.26 -16.97
C THR A 216 6.13 4.00 -17.43
N ARG A 217 5.67 3.19 -16.48
CA ARG A 217 4.85 1.99 -16.72
C ARG A 217 3.54 2.06 -15.94
N ILE A 218 2.45 1.72 -16.60
CA ILE A 218 1.15 1.49 -15.97
C ILE A 218 0.89 -0.01 -15.90
N ILE A 219 0.50 -0.49 -14.73
CA ILE A 219 0.04 -1.86 -14.51
C ILE A 219 -1.30 -1.80 -13.78
N ARG A 220 -2.30 -2.55 -14.24
CA ARG A 220 -3.62 -2.58 -13.62
C ARG A 220 -4.01 -3.99 -13.24
N TRP A 221 -4.43 -4.13 -11.99
CA TRP A 221 -5.12 -5.32 -11.50
C TRP A 221 -6.60 -5.04 -11.34
N TYR A 222 -7.38 -6.10 -11.49
CA TYR A 222 -8.81 -6.07 -11.38
C TYR A 222 -9.30 -7.33 -10.67
N ASP A 223 -10.01 -7.12 -9.58
CA ASP A 223 -10.73 -8.16 -8.85
C ASP A 223 -12.17 -8.16 -9.34
N TYR A 224 -12.72 -9.34 -9.57
CA TYR A 224 -14.08 -9.53 -10.05
C TYR A 224 -14.75 -10.68 -9.32
N PRO A 225 -16.07 -10.59 -9.08
CA PRO A 225 -16.82 -11.62 -8.40
C PRO A 225 -16.88 -12.89 -9.27
N LEU A 226 -16.80 -14.03 -8.60
CA LEU A 226 -17.06 -15.33 -9.19
C LEU A 226 -18.56 -15.56 -9.35
N PRO A 227 -18.99 -16.51 -10.21
CA PRO A 227 -20.41 -16.85 -10.36
C PRO A 227 -21.12 -17.26 -9.07
N SER A 228 -20.37 -17.67 -8.04
CA SER A 228 -20.88 -17.99 -6.71
C SER A 228 -21.37 -16.76 -5.91
N ASP A 229 -21.07 -15.54 -6.36
CA ASP A 229 -21.38 -14.29 -5.66
C ASP A 229 -21.71 -13.15 -6.63
N PRO A 230 -22.79 -13.26 -7.43
CA PRO A 230 -23.08 -12.36 -8.55
C PRO A 230 -23.45 -10.92 -8.14
N GLY A 231 -23.55 -10.63 -6.84
CA GLY A 231 -23.89 -9.31 -6.30
C GLY A 231 -22.71 -8.52 -5.71
N SER A 232 -21.55 -9.15 -5.55
CA SER A 232 -20.37 -8.47 -5.00
C SER A 232 -19.77 -7.47 -5.98
N GLU A 233 -19.25 -6.36 -5.44
CA GLU A 233 -18.61 -5.31 -6.22
C GLU A 233 -17.23 -5.72 -6.72
N ASP A 234 -16.90 -5.31 -7.94
CA ASP A 234 -15.54 -5.44 -8.48
C ASP A 234 -14.52 -4.57 -7.71
N GLY A 235 -13.23 -4.76 -7.97
CA GLY A 235 -12.17 -3.91 -7.43
C GLY A 235 -11.14 -3.51 -8.49
N GLY A 236 -10.84 -2.21 -8.57
CA GLY A 236 -9.82 -1.64 -9.46
C GLY A 236 -8.55 -1.27 -8.70
N PHE A 237 -7.38 -1.73 -9.19
CA PHE A 237 -6.09 -1.45 -8.56
C PHE A 237 -5.02 -1.04 -9.58
N PRO A 238 -5.06 0.21 -10.06
CA PRO A 238 -4.07 0.72 -10.99
C PRO A 238 -2.79 1.17 -10.28
N TYR A 239 -1.65 0.96 -10.95
CA TYR A 239 -0.32 1.39 -10.55
C TYR A 239 0.33 2.17 -11.69
N ALA A 240 0.98 3.28 -11.38
CA ALA A 240 1.89 3.97 -12.28
C ALA A 240 3.24 4.11 -11.60
N VAL A 241 4.30 3.59 -12.23
CA VAL A 241 5.66 3.68 -11.73
C VAL A 241 6.45 4.52 -12.72
N THR A 242 6.99 5.64 -12.26
CA THR A 242 7.83 6.54 -13.04
C THR A 242 9.22 6.58 -12.44
N ARG A 243 10.26 6.51 -13.28
CA ARG A 243 11.64 6.84 -12.95
C ARG A 243 12.04 8.12 -13.69
N ALA A 244 12.65 9.06 -12.97
CA ALA A 244 13.28 10.25 -13.52
C ALA A 244 14.60 10.50 -12.77
N GLY A 245 15.73 10.32 -13.45
CA GLY A 245 17.06 10.28 -12.86
C GLY A 245 17.15 9.29 -11.70
N SER A 246 17.53 9.80 -10.52
CA SER A 246 17.62 9.04 -9.28
C SER A 246 16.35 9.08 -8.41
N VAL A 247 15.21 9.50 -8.96
CA VAL A 247 13.92 9.54 -8.25
C VAL A 247 12.91 8.60 -8.90
N ILE A 248 12.14 7.91 -8.06
CA ILE A 248 10.99 7.09 -8.47
C ILE A 248 9.72 7.67 -7.85
N SER A 249 8.67 7.77 -8.66
CA SER A 249 7.29 8.01 -8.22
C SER A 249 6.46 6.77 -8.48
N VAL A 250 5.85 6.21 -7.44
CA VAL A 250 4.78 5.22 -7.56
C VAL A 250 3.46 5.89 -7.23
N ILE A 251 2.46 5.74 -8.08
CA ILE A 251 1.05 6.04 -7.77
C ILE A 251 0.31 4.72 -7.74
N ALA A 252 -0.51 4.49 -6.72
CA ALA A 252 -1.40 3.35 -6.68
C ALA A 252 -2.71 3.73 -6.01
N PHE A 253 -3.82 3.27 -6.59
CA PHE A 253 -5.16 3.42 -6.04
C PHE A 253 -5.79 2.06 -5.77
N GLY A 254 -6.67 2.01 -4.78
CA GLY A 254 -7.60 0.92 -4.50
C GLY A 254 -9.01 1.47 -4.57
N GLU A 255 -9.84 0.84 -5.37
CA GLU A 255 -11.14 1.37 -5.76
C GLU A 255 -12.17 0.25 -5.81
N MET A 256 -13.36 0.51 -5.29
CA MET A 256 -14.52 -0.36 -5.51
C MET A 256 -15.11 -0.13 -6.89
N GLY A 257 -15.76 -1.15 -7.44
CA GLY A 257 -16.31 -1.15 -8.79
C GLY A 257 -15.26 -1.12 -9.89
N LYS A 258 -15.61 -0.52 -11.04
CA LYS A 258 -14.72 -0.44 -12.21
C LYS A 258 -13.50 0.45 -11.98
N GLY A 259 -13.58 1.34 -10.98
CA GLY A 259 -12.56 2.32 -10.64
C GLY A 259 -12.27 3.31 -11.78
N ILE A 260 -11.16 4.03 -11.64
CA ILE A 260 -10.68 5.01 -12.60
C ILE A 260 -10.41 4.36 -13.96
N THR A 261 -10.81 5.01 -15.04
CA THR A 261 -10.55 4.50 -16.40
C THR A 261 -9.05 4.48 -16.73
N PRO A 262 -8.57 3.59 -17.62
CA PRO A 262 -7.18 3.59 -18.07
C PRO A 262 -6.70 4.94 -18.62
N THR A 263 -7.56 5.64 -19.36
CA THR A 263 -7.26 6.97 -19.92
C THR A 263 -7.10 8.02 -18.82
N ASN A 264 -7.99 8.06 -17.83
CA ASN A 264 -7.93 9.02 -16.73
C ASN A 264 -6.69 8.78 -15.85
N PHE A 265 -6.42 7.53 -15.52
CA PHE A 265 -5.23 7.17 -14.75
C PHE A 265 -3.93 7.51 -15.48
N ALA A 266 -3.88 7.32 -16.81
CA ALA A 266 -2.73 7.72 -17.60
C ALA A 266 -2.49 9.24 -17.59
N ARG A 267 -3.55 10.07 -17.52
CA ARG A 267 -3.42 11.53 -17.35
C ARG A 267 -2.78 11.90 -16.00
N ILE A 268 -3.20 11.24 -14.92
CA ILE A 268 -2.61 11.42 -13.59
C ILE A 268 -1.14 10.98 -13.59
N ALA A 269 -0.85 9.80 -14.15
CA ALA A 269 0.51 9.27 -14.26
C ALA A 269 1.44 10.20 -15.04
N THR A 270 0.97 10.74 -16.17
CA THR A 270 1.73 11.71 -16.97
C THR A 270 2.01 12.99 -16.17
N THR A 271 1.01 13.50 -15.45
CA THR A 271 1.15 14.70 -14.61
C THR A 271 2.18 14.49 -13.50
N ALA A 272 2.16 13.34 -12.84
CA ALA A 272 3.17 13.02 -11.82
C ALA A 272 4.56 12.90 -12.42
N ALA A 273 4.70 12.30 -13.60
CA ALA A 273 5.98 12.17 -14.28
C ALA A 273 6.58 13.54 -14.62
N THR A 274 5.77 14.48 -15.12
CA THR A 274 6.20 15.86 -15.42
C THR A 274 6.66 16.61 -14.16
N ARG A 275 6.09 16.32 -12.99
CA ARG A 275 6.51 16.94 -11.72
C ARG A 275 7.88 16.48 -11.23
N LEU A 276 8.43 15.38 -11.73
CA LEU A 276 9.76 14.92 -11.34
C LEU A 276 10.89 15.62 -12.09
N THR A 277 10.57 16.25 -13.23
CA THR A 277 11.53 16.82 -14.16
C THR A 277 11.53 18.35 -14.18
N ASN A 278 10.60 18.98 -13.47
CA ASN A 278 10.37 20.43 -13.45
C ASN A 278 10.80 21.07 -12.13
#